data_AF-A0A1Y2MAX0-F1
#
_entry.id   AF-A0A1Y2MAX0-F1
#
_cell.length_a   1.000
_cell.length_b   1.000
_cell.length_c   1.000
_cell.angle_alpha   90.00
_cell.angle_beta   90.00
_cell.angle_gamma   90.00
#
_symmetry.space_group_name_H-M   'P 1'
#
loop_
_entity.id
_entity.type
_entity.pdbx_description
1 polymer ?
#
loop_
_entity_poly.entity_id
_entity_poly.type
_entity_poly.pdbx_seq_one_letter_code
_entity_poly.pdbx_strand_id
1 'polypeptide(L)'
;MIDALRVDRFTEDAMSIAWKRGEQAASGLKLVGQSDGLYEDGGEVYYVVDGHDRANLKKKFPQHIGMLALQGFPVSTQAIYEGIESILVLEPSESPTWLLSHIEVNYLLRAEIAPEELDKKFASVFLKYQALLFGFYYQLLRNVLSFDLTEPSAFFHGIWGTRSTTFLAMCTQLGCSLRRSERASRAHVLYVLAAMYSGRRKVFKPESPIPRLVGVIGPISVLAMPLVRTTDNPEEISKIAVVDLPIADLSADTNEGDLMASDGGGIAFVLARHAGRDLEDIKITDPKAKWVVSPHMAVALESGSTSGVVMAARCGTRLVGWFNPLAADMAFLGPAYLKEWRSEIDRDAKRTGFEVRDEDWQSGRVPRPDPGSDGYGFGVVQSHNSPTLRYAASGFYGELGEEVVIARSADEFYGAFDRTEAQGQGILIT
;
A
#
# COMPACT_ATOMS: atom_id res chain seq x y z
N MET A 1 3.49 7.17 25.58
CA MET A 1 3.79 8.08 24.44
C MET A 1 3.66 9.53 24.88
N ILE A 2 2.50 9.95 25.40
CA ILE A 2 2.34 11.28 26.00
C ILE A 2 3.22 11.43 27.25
N ASP A 3 3.42 10.34 28.00
CA ASP A 3 4.26 10.24 29.19
C ASP A 3 5.75 10.51 28.92
N ALA A 4 6.19 10.36 27.67
CA ALA A 4 7.56 10.67 27.25
C ALA A 4 7.75 12.19 26.96
N LEU A 5 6.64 12.91 26.83
CA LEU A 5 6.60 14.34 26.62
C LEU A 5 6.71 14.96 28.00
N ARG A 6 7.84 15.61 28.30
CA ARG A 6 8.11 16.26 29.60
C ARG A 6 7.21 17.51 29.80
N VAL A 7 5.90 17.36 29.72
CA VAL A 7 4.88 18.38 29.99
C VAL A 7 4.36 18.23 31.41
N ASP A 8 3.65 19.24 31.91
CA ASP A 8 2.94 19.11 33.17
C ASP A 8 1.78 18.12 33.03
N ARG A 9 1.40 17.51 34.16
CA ARG A 9 0.35 16.49 34.24
C ARG A 9 -1.01 16.95 33.70
N PHE A 10 -1.35 18.23 33.87
CA PHE A 10 -2.63 18.74 33.39
C PHE A 10 -2.66 18.78 31.85
N THR A 11 -1.56 19.23 31.24
CA THR A 11 -1.37 19.18 29.78
C THR A 11 -1.38 17.73 29.27
N GLU A 12 -0.71 16.82 29.97
CA GLU A 12 -0.69 15.38 29.65
C GLU A 12 -2.10 14.77 29.61
N ASP A 13 -2.90 14.99 30.67
CA ASP A 13 -4.27 14.50 30.76
C ASP A 13 -5.14 15.05 29.63
N ALA A 14 -5.00 16.34 29.31
CA ALA A 14 -5.75 16.97 28.23
C ALA A 14 -5.36 16.43 26.85
N MET A 15 -4.07 16.19 26.61
CA MET A 15 -3.60 15.53 25.38
C MET A 15 -4.12 14.10 25.29
N SER A 16 -4.15 13.34 26.38
CA SER A 16 -4.68 11.97 26.42
C SER A 16 -6.16 11.91 26.06
N ILE A 17 -6.96 12.87 26.55
CA ILE A 17 -8.37 13.00 26.16
C ILE A 17 -8.50 13.35 24.68
N ALA A 18 -7.71 14.30 24.18
CA ALA A 18 -7.73 14.70 22.78
C ALA A 18 -7.35 13.53 21.85
N TRP A 19 -6.31 12.78 22.21
CA TRP A 19 -5.88 11.57 21.50
C TRP A 19 -7.00 10.55 21.36
N LYS A 20 -7.66 10.18 22.46
CA LYS A 20 -8.77 9.22 22.46
C LYS A 20 -9.93 9.68 21.58
N ARG A 21 -10.23 10.99 21.56
CA ARG A 21 -11.24 11.56 20.65
C ARG A 21 -10.81 11.41 19.19
N GLY A 22 -9.51 11.55 18.90
CA GLY A 22 -8.94 11.32 17.59
C GLY A 22 -9.13 9.88 17.13
N GLU A 23 -8.80 8.91 17.98
CA GLU A 23 -9.02 7.48 17.70
C GLU A 23 -10.50 7.18 17.44
N GLN A 24 -11.39 7.68 18.30
CA GLN A 24 -12.83 7.52 18.14
C GLN A 24 -13.32 8.09 16.80
N ALA A 25 -12.79 9.25 16.39
CA ALA A 25 -13.15 9.88 15.12
C ALA A 25 -12.72 9.08 13.87
N ALA A 26 -11.73 8.20 13.99
CA ALA A 26 -11.27 7.31 12.93
C ALA A 26 -11.86 5.88 13.03
N SER A 27 -12.53 5.51 14.13
CA SER A 27 -12.94 4.12 14.43
C SER A 27 -13.87 3.46 13.39
N GLY A 28 -14.60 4.25 12.60
CA GLY A 28 -15.46 3.78 11.52
C GLY A 28 -14.88 3.94 10.12
N LEU A 29 -13.64 4.43 10.01
CA LEU A 29 -12.94 4.64 8.74
C LEU A 29 -11.94 3.52 8.50
N LYS A 30 -11.82 3.07 7.27
CA LYS A 30 -10.81 2.12 6.82
C LYS A 30 -9.96 2.75 5.74
N LEU A 31 -8.68 2.37 5.70
CA LEU A 31 -7.81 2.71 4.60
C LEU A 31 -7.61 1.45 3.77
N VAL A 32 -7.88 1.50 2.47
CA VAL A 32 -7.88 0.32 1.58
C VAL A 32 -6.94 0.58 0.41
N GLY A 33 -6.09 -0.40 0.10
CA GLY A 33 -5.18 -0.32 -1.06
C GLY A 33 -5.87 -0.67 -2.38
N GLN A 34 -5.53 0.06 -3.44
CA GLN A 34 -6.08 -0.08 -4.80
C GLN A 34 -5.01 0.29 -5.84
N SER A 35 -5.21 -0.06 -7.11
CA SER A 35 -4.36 0.36 -8.25
C SER A 35 -5.21 0.74 -9.47
N ASP A 36 -4.66 1.62 -10.32
CA ASP A 36 -5.36 2.25 -11.46
C ASP A 36 -5.23 1.47 -12.79
N GLY A 37 -5.04 0.14 -12.75
CA GLY A 37 -4.96 -0.68 -13.97
C GLY A 37 -3.71 -1.53 -14.07
N LEU A 38 -3.24 -1.74 -15.31
CA LEU A 38 -2.05 -2.53 -15.62
C LEU A 38 -0.78 -1.86 -15.08
N TYR A 39 0.25 -2.68 -14.88
CA TYR A 39 1.55 -2.17 -14.44
C TYR A 39 2.21 -1.36 -15.57
N GLU A 40 2.70 -0.18 -15.20
CA GLU A 40 3.47 0.73 -16.05
C GLU A 40 4.59 1.34 -15.17
N ASP A 41 5.63 1.90 -15.78
CA ASP A 41 6.80 2.42 -15.05
C ASP A 41 6.48 3.55 -14.04
N GLY A 42 5.36 4.23 -14.22
CA GLY A 42 4.83 5.23 -13.29
C GLY A 42 3.68 4.74 -12.39
N GLY A 43 3.29 3.47 -12.52
CA GLY A 43 2.21 2.85 -11.74
C GLY A 43 2.56 2.77 -10.26
N GLU A 44 1.56 2.98 -9.41
CA GLU A 44 1.70 2.88 -7.96
C GLU A 44 0.45 2.28 -7.33
N VAL A 45 0.62 1.72 -6.14
CA VAL A 45 -0.49 1.38 -5.25
C VAL A 45 -0.92 2.63 -4.49
N TYR A 46 -2.23 2.89 -4.50
CA TYR A 46 -2.84 4.00 -3.78
C TYR A 46 -3.68 3.48 -2.62
N TYR A 47 -3.87 4.34 -1.63
CA TYR A 47 -4.73 4.12 -0.48
C TYR A 47 -5.88 5.11 -0.51
N VAL A 48 -7.09 4.61 -0.33
CA VAL A 48 -8.32 5.41 -0.27
C VAL A 48 -9.00 5.19 1.07
N VAL A 49 -9.72 6.21 1.55
CA VAL A 49 -10.55 6.07 2.75
C VAL A 49 -11.87 5.41 2.35
N ASP A 50 -12.06 4.17 2.80
CA ASP A 50 -13.29 3.41 2.66
C ASP A 50 -14.10 3.47 3.97
N GLY A 51 -15.40 3.66 3.87
CA GLY A 51 -16.26 3.91 5.02
C GLY A 51 -17.48 4.75 4.66
N HIS A 52 -18.66 4.19 4.94
CA HIS A 52 -19.99 4.69 4.60
C HIS A 52 -20.24 6.18 4.85
N ASP A 53 -21.00 6.76 3.91
CA ASP A 53 -21.65 8.08 3.88
C ASP A 53 -20.80 9.23 4.40
N ARG A 54 -20.57 10.25 3.56
CA ARG A 54 -20.22 11.60 4.01
C ARG A 54 -21.30 12.03 5.02
N ALA A 55 -21.10 11.69 6.29
CA ALA A 55 -22.15 11.73 7.28
C ALA A 55 -22.58 13.19 7.42
N ASN A 56 -23.81 13.48 7.03
CA ASN A 56 -24.37 14.81 7.18
C ASN A 56 -24.21 15.22 8.65
N LEU A 57 -23.48 16.31 8.87
CA LEU A 57 -23.27 16.87 10.21
C LEU A 57 -24.64 17.09 10.86
N LYS A 58 -24.90 16.38 11.97
CA LYS A 58 -26.19 16.46 12.68
C LYS A 58 -26.30 17.76 13.45
N LYS A 59 -25.15 18.28 13.91
CA LYS A 59 -25.03 19.54 14.64
C LYS A 59 -24.46 20.63 13.73
N LYS A 60 -24.91 21.87 13.92
CA LYS A 60 -24.28 23.06 13.31
C LYS A 60 -23.05 23.44 14.13
N PHE A 61 -21.91 23.55 13.46
CA PHE A 61 -20.65 23.99 14.07
C PHE A 61 -20.25 25.38 13.56
N PRO A 62 -19.58 26.20 14.39
CA PRO A 62 -18.93 27.41 13.93
C PRO A 62 -17.95 27.17 12.76
N GLN A 63 -17.82 28.15 11.88
CA GLN A 63 -17.01 28.04 10.65
C GLN A 63 -15.54 27.69 10.93
N HIS A 64 -14.94 28.24 11.99
CA HIS A 64 -13.54 27.99 12.34
C HIS A 64 -13.26 26.51 12.66
N ILE A 65 -14.25 25.77 13.21
CA ILE A 65 -14.14 24.33 13.46
C ILE A 65 -14.03 23.58 12.13
N GLY A 66 -14.88 23.94 11.16
CA GLY A 66 -14.81 23.39 9.81
C GLY A 66 -13.48 23.68 9.13
N MET A 67 -12.94 24.89 9.27
CA MET A 67 -11.63 25.23 8.70
C MET A 67 -10.49 24.41 9.31
N LEU A 68 -10.49 24.21 10.64
CA LEU A 68 -9.50 23.39 11.34
C LEU A 68 -9.60 21.90 10.93
N ALA A 69 -10.82 21.40 10.74
CA ALA A 69 -11.06 20.05 10.21
C ALA A 69 -10.52 19.91 8.79
N LEU A 70 -10.73 20.95 7.97
CA LEU A 70 -10.27 21.00 6.59
C LEU A 70 -8.75 21.05 6.43
N GLN A 71 -7.99 21.42 7.46
CA GLN A 71 -6.53 21.37 7.37
C GLN A 71 -5.99 19.95 7.61
N GLY A 72 -6.41 19.28 8.69
CA GLY A 72 -5.74 18.05 9.15
C GLY A 72 -6.34 16.72 8.71
N PHE A 73 -7.66 16.65 8.50
CA PHE A 73 -8.36 15.36 8.35
C PHE A 73 -8.65 15.01 6.88
N PRO A 74 -8.89 13.74 6.52
CA PRO A 74 -9.27 13.36 5.15
C PRO A 74 -10.77 13.52 4.89
N VAL A 75 -11.61 13.42 5.92
CA VAL A 75 -13.08 13.45 5.81
C VAL A 75 -13.70 14.44 6.79
N SER A 76 -15.00 14.70 6.64
CA SER A 76 -15.77 15.59 7.52
C SER A 76 -16.84 14.79 8.27
N THR A 77 -16.49 14.29 9.47
CA THR A 77 -17.43 13.52 10.31
C THR A 77 -17.82 14.32 11.56
N GLN A 78 -18.99 14.01 12.12
CA GLN A 78 -19.46 14.60 13.38
C GLN A 78 -18.41 14.46 14.50
N ALA A 79 -17.79 13.28 14.63
CA ALA A 79 -16.79 12.99 15.66
C ALA A 79 -15.52 13.86 15.52
N ILE A 80 -15.07 14.15 14.29
CA ILE A 80 -13.95 15.08 14.05
C ILE A 80 -14.29 16.48 14.56
N TYR A 81 -15.49 16.97 14.22
CA TYR A 81 -15.93 18.31 14.57
C TYR A 81 -16.13 18.46 16.09
N GLU A 82 -16.69 17.45 16.75
CA GLU A 82 -16.82 17.40 18.22
C GLU A 82 -15.45 17.30 18.91
N GLY A 83 -14.49 16.59 18.31
CA GLY A 83 -13.10 16.56 18.74
C GLY A 83 -12.48 17.96 18.73
N ILE A 84 -12.59 18.68 17.62
CA ILE A 84 -12.06 20.05 17.47
C ILE A 84 -12.78 21.04 18.39
N GLU A 85 -14.11 20.97 18.50
CA GLU A 85 -14.87 21.83 19.42
C GLU A 85 -14.33 21.67 20.85
N SER A 86 -14.05 20.44 21.27
CA SER A 86 -13.63 20.16 22.64
C SER A 86 -12.25 20.65 23.02
N ILE A 87 -11.31 20.70 22.07
CA ILE A 87 -9.97 21.21 22.35
C ILE A 87 -9.95 22.75 22.46
N LEU A 88 -10.99 23.43 21.96
CA LEU A 88 -11.16 24.88 22.02
C LEU A 88 -11.94 25.33 23.27
N VAL A 89 -12.56 24.40 24.00
CA VAL A 89 -13.29 24.70 25.22
C VAL A 89 -12.33 25.25 26.28
N LEU A 90 -12.68 26.39 26.87
CA LEU A 90 -11.89 27.11 27.88
C LEU A 90 -10.54 27.68 27.37
N GLU A 91 -10.30 27.67 26.06
CA GLU A 91 -9.14 28.33 25.45
C GLU A 91 -9.43 29.81 25.15
N PRO A 92 -8.39 30.65 24.99
CA PRO A 92 -8.57 32.04 24.56
C PRO A 92 -9.41 32.15 23.28
N SER A 93 -10.24 33.20 23.17
CA SER A 93 -11.12 33.42 22.00
C SER A 93 -10.38 33.53 20.67
N GLU A 94 -9.12 33.94 20.69
CA GLU A 94 -8.23 34.08 19.52
C GLU A 94 -7.61 32.74 19.08
N SER A 95 -7.72 31.70 19.90
CA SER A 95 -7.08 30.39 19.69
C SER A 95 -7.41 29.74 18.34
N PRO A 96 -8.66 29.76 17.83
CA PRO A 96 -8.96 29.17 16.53
C PRO A 96 -8.21 29.86 15.39
N THR A 97 -8.15 31.20 15.41
CA THR A 97 -7.46 31.99 14.39
C THR A 97 -5.95 31.78 14.46
N TRP A 98 -5.39 31.77 15.67
CA TRP A 98 -3.97 31.47 15.88
C TRP A 98 -3.65 30.05 15.41
N LEU A 99 -4.45 29.05 15.80
CA LEU A 99 -4.20 27.66 15.44
C LEU A 99 -4.22 27.48 13.92
N LEU A 100 -5.18 28.08 13.22
CA LEU A 100 -5.29 28.02 11.76
C LEU A 100 -4.00 28.48 11.05
N SER A 101 -3.34 29.53 11.52
CA SER A 101 -2.10 30.01 10.91
C SER A 101 -0.86 29.19 11.30
N HIS A 102 -0.93 28.39 12.37
CA HIS A 102 0.19 27.62 12.91
C HIS A 102 0.12 26.12 12.60
N ILE A 103 -0.92 25.66 11.90
CA ILE A 103 -1.07 24.27 11.44
C ILE A 103 -0.98 24.11 9.92
N GLU A 104 -0.77 25.20 9.18
CA GLU A 104 -0.53 25.12 7.75
C GLU A 104 0.79 24.39 7.45
N VAL A 105 0.80 23.53 6.44
CA VAL A 105 1.96 22.71 6.06
C VAL A 105 3.23 23.55 5.91
N ASN A 106 3.14 24.69 5.22
CA ASN A 106 4.28 25.58 5.00
C ASN A 106 4.84 26.18 6.30
N TYR A 107 3.96 26.51 7.26
CA TYR A 107 4.40 27.00 8.56
C TYR A 107 5.10 25.88 9.34
N LEU A 108 4.46 24.71 9.42
CA LEU A 108 4.95 23.57 10.18
C LEU A 108 6.33 23.07 9.70
N LEU A 109 6.56 23.05 8.38
CA LEU A 109 7.86 22.69 7.81
C LEU A 109 8.94 23.75 8.04
N ARG A 110 8.57 25.04 8.14
CA ARG A 110 9.53 26.13 8.46
C ARG A 110 9.89 26.17 9.94
N ALA A 111 8.91 25.95 10.82
CA ALA A 111 9.07 25.95 12.26
C ALA A 111 10.04 24.86 12.77
N GLU A 112 10.32 23.82 11.96
CA GLU A 112 11.38 22.85 12.27
C GLU A 112 12.79 23.44 12.12
N ILE A 113 13.01 24.25 11.09
CA ILE A 113 14.33 24.81 10.74
C ILE A 113 14.68 25.98 11.67
N ALA A 114 13.67 26.77 12.03
CA ALA A 114 13.77 27.89 12.96
C ALA A 114 12.67 27.76 14.02
N PRO A 115 12.91 27.01 15.11
CA PRO A 115 11.92 26.82 16.15
C PRO A 115 11.64 28.15 16.86
N GLU A 116 10.53 28.78 16.51
CA GLU A 116 9.97 29.89 17.26
C GLU A 116 9.48 29.38 18.62
N GLU A 117 9.67 30.18 19.69
CA GLU A 117 9.05 29.84 20.97
C GLU A 117 7.54 29.87 20.79
N LEU A 118 6.92 28.69 20.92
CA LEU A 118 5.47 28.56 20.97
C LEU A 118 4.94 29.50 22.06
N ASP A 119 4.09 30.45 21.68
CA ASP A 119 3.50 31.37 22.62
C ASP A 119 2.83 30.57 23.74
N LYS A 120 3.29 30.78 24.98
CA LYS A 120 2.79 30.07 26.17
C LYS A 120 1.27 30.17 26.29
N LYS A 121 0.67 31.24 25.76
CA LYS A 121 -0.78 31.45 25.70
C LYS A 121 -1.50 30.40 24.85
N PHE A 122 -0.90 29.95 23.75
CA PHE A 122 -1.52 29.04 22.77
C PHE A 122 -0.92 27.63 22.79
N ALA A 123 0.07 27.39 23.66
CA ALA A 123 0.69 26.08 23.79
C ALA A 123 -0.31 24.96 24.09
N SER A 124 -1.26 25.20 25.00
CA SER A 124 -2.30 24.23 25.37
C SER A 124 -3.13 23.78 24.15
N VAL A 125 -3.72 24.73 23.42
CA VAL A 125 -4.58 24.42 22.26
C VAL A 125 -3.80 23.71 21.14
N PHE A 126 -2.54 24.11 20.90
CA PHE A 126 -1.69 23.49 19.90
C PHE A 126 -1.42 22.02 20.22
N LEU A 127 -1.03 21.72 21.46
CA LEU A 127 -0.73 20.37 21.91
C LEU A 127 -1.96 19.45 21.89
N LYS A 128 -3.12 19.99 22.27
CA LYS A 128 -4.39 19.26 22.16
C LYS A 128 -4.76 18.96 20.71
N TYR A 129 -4.57 19.92 19.79
CA TYR A 129 -4.81 19.70 18.36
C TYR A 129 -3.86 18.64 17.79
N GLN A 130 -2.58 18.72 18.13
CA GLN A 130 -1.58 17.74 17.73
C GLN A 130 -1.96 16.33 18.21
N ALA A 131 -2.33 16.18 19.49
CA ALA A 131 -2.73 14.90 20.06
C ALA A 131 -4.01 14.35 19.39
N LEU A 132 -4.99 15.20 19.12
CA LEU A 132 -6.21 14.84 18.40
C LEU A 132 -5.89 14.27 17.01
N LEU A 133 -5.02 14.96 16.25
CA LEU A 133 -4.68 14.55 14.90
C LEU A 133 -3.85 13.24 14.89
N PHE A 134 -2.88 13.12 15.81
CA PHE A 134 -2.06 11.92 15.89
C PHE A 134 -2.87 10.70 16.32
N GLY A 135 -3.79 10.83 17.27
CA GLY A 135 -4.71 9.74 17.65
C GLY A 135 -5.59 9.30 16.49
N PHE A 136 -6.05 10.25 15.67
CA PHE A 136 -6.81 9.95 14.44
C PHE A 136 -5.99 9.14 13.44
N TYR A 137 -4.78 9.59 13.08
CA TYR A 137 -3.95 8.87 12.10
C TYR A 137 -3.41 7.55 12.65
N TYR A 138 -3.12 7.47 13.95
CA TYR A 138 -2.77 6.22 14.59
C TYR A 138 -3.87 5.16 14.38
N GLN A 139 -5.12 5.50 14.67
CA GLN A 139 -6.23 4.58 14.49
C GLN A 139 -6.56 4.31 13.00
N LEU A 140 -6.47 5.33 12.13
CA LEU A 140 -6.72 5.15 10.70
C LEU A 140 -5.70 4.22 10.04
N LEU A 141 -4.40 4.46 10.30
CA LEU A 141 -3.29 3.69 9.71
C LEU A 141 -3.18 2.29 10.29
N ARG A 142 -3.62 2.07 11.54
CA ARG A 142 -3.65 0.74 12.15
C ARG A 142 -4.34 -0.32 11.29
N ASN A 143 -5.34 0.07 10.50
CA ASN A 143 -6.06 -0.85 9.62
C ASN A 143 -5.20 -1.45 8.48
N VAL A 144 -4.13 -0.76 8.08
CA VAL A 144 -3.21 -1.21 7.02
C VAL A 144 -1.89 -1.74 7.58
N LEU A 145 -1.76 -1.88 8.90
CA LEU A 145 -0.54 -2.35 9.53
C LEU A 145 -0.63 -3.83 9.91
N SER A 146 0.49 -4.54 9.78
CA SER A 146 0.74 -5.80 10.47
C SER A 146 1.93 -5.65 11.40
N PHE A 147 1.80 -6.25 12.57
CA PHE A 147 2.81 -6.28 13.62
C PHE A 147 3.26 -7.72 13.94
N ASP A 148 3.01 -8.66 13.03
CA ASP A 148 3.27 -10.10 13.26
C ASP A 148 4.76 -10.39 13.53
N LEU A 149 5.65 -9.52 13.06
CA LEU A 149 7.11 -9.62 13.21
C LEU A 149 7.69 -8.45 14.01
N THR A 150 6.97 -7.96 15.02
CA THR A 150 7.48 -6.95 15.95
C THR A 150 7.27 -7.40 17.39
N GLU A 151 8.26 -7.17 18.25
CA GLU A 151 8.08 -7.34 19.68
C GLU A 151 7.06 -6.33 20.23
N PRO A 152 6.13 -6.76 21.10
CA PRO A 152 5.16 -5.87 21.72
C PRO A 152 5.75 -4.67 22.49
N SER A 153 7.02 -4.78 22.92
CA SER A 153 7.77 -3.76 23.63
C SER A 153 8.60 -2.85 22.72
N ALA A 154 8.85 -3.23 21.47
CA ALA A 154 9.62 -2.43 20.51
C ALA A 154 8.80 -1.27 19.92
N PHE A 155 7.50 -1.19 20.23
CA PHE A 155 6.64 -0.14 19.70
C PHE A 155 7.03 1.23 20.25
N PHE A 156 7.11 2.21 19.34
CA PHE A 156 7.21 3.66 19.56
C PHE A 156 8.62 4.26 19.76
N HIS A 157 9.43 4.22 18.70
CA HIS A 157 10.65 5.05 18.57
C HIS A 157 10.49 6.26 17.62
N GLY A 158 9.29 6.52 17.12
CA GLY A 158 9.03 7.58 16.14
C GLY A 158 9.12 9.01 16.69
N ILE A 159 8.95 9.99 15.79
CA ILE A 159 9.04 11.43 16.09
C ILE A 159 7.64 12.05 16.29
N TRP A 160 7.08 11.96 17.50
CA TRP A 160 5.68 12.34 17.84
C TRP A 160 5.61 13.29 19.03
N GLY A 161 6.72 13.98 19.29
CA GLY A 161 6.89 14.91 20.40
C GLY A 161 5.92 16.10 20.39
N THR A 162 5.81 16.82 21.52
CA THR A 162 5.05 18.09 21.69
C THR A 162 5.45 19.21 20.74
N ARG A 163 6.55 19.03 20.01
CA ARG A 163 7.05 19.95 18.98
C ARG A 163 7.32 19.25 17.65
N SER A 164 6.70 18.08 17.42
CA SER A 164 6.80 17.40 16.13
C SER A 164 5.92 18.08 15.09
N THR A 165 6.32 19.30 14.70
CA THR A 165 5.69 20.06 13.62
C THR A 165 5.86 19.34 12.29
N THR A 166 6.97 18.63 12.08
CA THR A 166 7.21 17.80 10.90
C THR A 166 6.20 16.68 10.78
N PHE A 167 5.98 15.90 11.85
CA PHE A 167 5.02 14.81 11.78
C PHE A 167 3.58 15.33 11.66
N LEU A 168 3.28 16.44 12.33
CA LEU A 168 2.02 17.17 12.13
C LEU A 168 1.85 17.61 10.66
N ALA A 169 2.90 18.11 10.01
CA ALA A 169 2.89 18.48 8.60
C ALA A 169 2.62 17.26 7.70
N MET A 170 3.26 16.12 7.99
CA MET A 170 3.07 14.88 7.23
C MET A 170 1.63 14.37 7.35
N CYS A 171 1.04 14.39 8.55
CA CYS A 171 -0.37 14.07 8.76
C CYS A 171 -1.29 15.03 7.99
N THR A 172 -1.04 16.33 8.05
CA THR A 172 -1.81 17.35 7.31
C THR A 172 -1.70 17.14 5.81
N GLN A 173 -0.51 16.84 5.28
CA GLN A 173 -0.28 16.50 3.87
C GLN A 173 -1.06 15.24 3.48
N LEU A 174 -1.00 14.17 4.28
CA LEU A 174 -1.73 12.93 4.01
C LEU A 174 -3.25 13.17 3.98
N GLY A 175 -3.77 13.93 4.94
CA GLY A 175 -5.17 14.35 4.97
C GLY A 175 -5.58 15.14 3.73
N CYS A 176 -4.71 16.05 3.28
CA CYS A 176 -4.91 16.82 2.07
C CYS A 176 -4.93 15.93 0.81
N SER A 177 -4.00 14.98 0.68
CA SER A 177 -3.99 14.01 -0.43
C SER A 177 -5.27 13.19 -0.45
N LEU A 178 -5.61 12.54 0.67
CA LEU A 178 -6.81 11.70 0.80
C LEU A 178 -8.10 12.47 0.58
N ARG A 179 -8.15 13.78 0.88
CA ARG A 179 -9.35 14.59 0.65
C ARG A 179 -9.44 15.15 -0.77
N ARG A 180 -8.36 15.78 -1.27
CA ARG A 180 -8.39 16.54 -2.53
C ARG A 180 -8.21 15.66 -3.75
N SER A 181 -7.34 14.66 -3.63
CA SER A 181 -7.07 13.68 -4.68
C SER A 181 -7.88 12.39 -4.49
N GLU A 182 -8.67 12.32 -3.41
CA GLU A 182 -9.45 11.15 -3.00
C GLU A 182 -8.61 9.88 -2.74
N ARG A 183 -7.28 10.03 -2.70
CA ARG A 183 -6.29 8.96 -2.53
C ARG A 183 -4.94 9.46 -2.06
N ALA A 184 -4.13 8.57 -1.51
CA ALA A 184 -2.73 8.80 -1.18
C ALA A 184 -1.84 7.70 -1.73
N SER A 185 -0.65 8.04 -2.20
CA SER A 185 0.32 7.07 -2.69
C SER A 185 0.85 6.18 -1.57
N ARG A 186 1.24 4.94 -1.89
CA ARG A 186 1.93 4.04 -0.95
C ARG A 186 3.19 4.69 -0.39
N ALA A 187 3.94 5.42 -1.21
CA ALA A 187 5.11 6.15 -0.75
C ALA A 187 4.81 7.15 0.37
N HIS A 188 3.70 7.89 0.26
CA HIS A 188 3.28 8.84 1.30
C HIS A 188 2.95 8.11 2.61
N VAL A 189 2.19 7.01 2.53
CA VAL A 189 1.86 6.18 3.69
C VAL A 189 3.13 5.60 4.33
N LEU A 190 4.03 5.02 3.54
CA LEU A 190 5.31 4.47 4.00
C LEU A 190 6.16 5.51 4.75
N TYR A 191 6.23 6.75 4.26
CA TYR A 191 6.97 7.81 4.94
C TYR A 191 6.35 8.23 6.27
N VAL A 192 5.02 8.36 6.32
CA VAL A 192 4.30 8.61 7.59
C VAL A 192 4.58 7.48 8.58
N LEU A 193 4.52 6.22 8.14
CA LEU A 193 4.85 5.02 8.91
C LEU A 193 6.32 4.94 9.34
N ALA A 194 7.26 5.34 8.49
CA ALA A 194 8.67 5.42 8.85
C ALA A 194 8.92 6.48 9.94
N ALA A 195 8.21 7.61 9.87
CA ALA A 195 8.22 8.60 10.96
C ALA A 195 7.50 8.06 12.22
N MET A 196 6.49 7.21 12.06
CA MET A 196 5.78 6.51 13.15
C MET A 196 6.67 5.54 13.93
N TYR A 197 7.35 4.64 13.24
CA TYR A 197 7.95 3.47 13.85
C TYR A 197 9.47 3.45 13.75
N SER A 198 10.05 3.97 12.67
CA SER A 198 11.50 3.96 12.41
C SER A 198 12.23 5.17 12.99
N GLY A 199 11.50 6.25 13.30
CA GLY A 199 12.10 7.53 13.69
C GLY A 199 12.85 8.23 12.54
N ARG A 200 12.67 7.77 11.30
CA ARG A 200 13.23 8.42 10.10
C ARG A 200 12.33 9.57 9.64
N ARG A 201 12.91 10.74 9.40
CA ARG A 201 12.19 11.93 8.89
C ARG A 201 12.26 11.94 7.38
N LYS A 202 11.14 11.65 6.71
CA LYS A 202 11.01 11.80 5.26
C LYS A 202 9.74 12.55 4.93
N VAL A 203 9.91 13.80 4.51
CA VAL A 203 8.76 14.61 4.09
C VAL A 203 8.40 14.21 2.66
N PHE A 204 7.19 13.68 2.49
CA PHE A 204 6.66 13.39 1.16
C PHE A 204 6.39 14.70 0.41
N LYS A 205 6.81 14.74 -0.85
CA LYS A 205 6.57 15.87 -1.76
C LYS A 205 5.61 15.40 -2.86
N PRO A 206 4.35 15.86 -2.87
CA PRO A 206 3.38 15.46 -3.90
C PRO A 206 3.86 15.73 -5.33
N GLU A 207 4.71 16.74 -5.53
CA GLU A 207 5.25 17.14 -6.83
C GLU A 207 6.38 16.22 -7.32
N SER A 208 6.88 15.33 -6.45
CA SER A 208 7.97 14.40 -6.73
C SER A 208 7.59 13.01 -6.23
N PRO A 209 6.60 12.34 -6.88
CA PRO A 209 6.19 11.01 -6.50
C PRO A 209 7.34 10.01 -6.62
N ILE A 210 7.28 8.96 -5.80
CA ILE A 210 8.30 7.91 -5.74
C ILE A 210 7.58 6.56 -5.93
N PRO A 211 7.04 6.29 -7.13
CA PRO A 211 6.08 5.20 -7.36
C PRO A 211 6.68 3.82 -7.07
N ARG A 212 8.00 3.68 -7.17
CA ARG A 212 8.73 2.43 -6.94
C ARG A 212 9.08 2.17 -5.46
N LEU A 213 8.66 3.03 -4.52
CA LEU A 213 8.98 2.83 -3.10
C LEU A 213 8.13 1.70 -2.51
N VAL A 214 8.80 0.64 -2.05
CA VAL A 214 8.14 -0.55 -1.47
C VAL A 214 8.48 -0.78 -0.01
N GLY A 215 9.42 -0.01 0.56
CA GLY A 215 9.67 -0.01 1.99
C GLY A 215 10.69 1.02 2.43
N VAL A 216 10.81 1.19 3.74
CA VAL A 216 11.83 2.00 4.39
C VAL A 216 12.50 1.14 5.46
N ILE A 217 13.78 0.84 5.26
CA ILE A 217 14.60 0.02 6.17
C ILE A 217 15.17 0.91 7.27
N GLY A 218 15.09 0.48 8.52
CA GLY A 218 15.67 1.16 9.68
C GLY A 218 15.79 0.24 10.87
N PRO A 219 16.03 0.79 12.08
CA PRO A 219 16.03 0.00 13.32
C PRO A 219 14.72 -0.77 13.51
N ILE A 220 13.62 -0.12 13.13
CA ILE A 220 12.34 -0.76 12.81
C ILE A 220 12.06 -0.43 11.35
N SER A 221 11.89 -1.45 10.53
CA SER A 221 11.60 -1.34 9.11
C SER A 221 10.10 -1.33 8.87
N VAL A 222 9.69 -0.61 7.84
CA VAL A 222 8.30 -0.50 7.39
C VAL A 222 8.26 -0.92 5.93
N LEU A 223 7.62 -2.04 5.62
CA LEU A 223 7.75 -2.72 4.33
C LEU A 223 6.38 -3.10 3.79
N ALA A 224 6.20 -3.06 2.47
CA ALA A 224 5.02 -3.67 1.85
C ALA A 224 4.95 -5.16 2.25
N MET A 225 3.76 -5.63 2.65
CA MET A 225 3.55 -6.98 3.16
C MET A 225 4.12 -8.10 2.25
N PRO A 226 4.01 -8.01 0.91
CA PRO A 226 4.55 -9.04 0.02
C PRO A 226 6.07 -9.25 0.14
N LEU A 227 6.83 -8.26 0.61
CA LEU A 227 8.27 -8.39 0.91
C LEU A 227 8.55 -9.17 2.20
N VAL A 228 7.52 -9.53 2.97
CA VAL A 228 7.65 -10.32 4.19
C VAL A 228 7.04 -11.70 3.97
N ARG A 229 5.87 -11.74 3.33
CA ARG A 229 5.14 -12.97 3.05
C ARG A 229 4.37 -12.84 1.75
N THR A 230 4.65 -13.75 0.81
CA THR A 230 3.85 -13.89 -0.41
C THR A 230 2.43 -14.33 -0.08
N THR A 231 1.45 -13.66 -0.67
CA THR A 231 0.02 -13.94 -0.52
C THR A 231 -0.71 -13.56 -1.82
N ASP A 232 -1.85 -14.18 -2.05
CA ASP A 232 -2.78 -13.90 -3.14
C ASP A 232 -4.09 -13.25 -2.63
N ASN A 233 -4.11 -12.80 -1.36
CA ASN A 233 -5.22 -12.03 -0.79
C ASN A 233 -4.96 -10.52 -0.98
N PRO A 234 -5.77 -9.79 -1.77
CA PRO A 234 -5.59 -8.36 -1.97
C PRO A 234 -5.57 -7.53 -0.68
N GLU A 235 -6.37 -7.90 0.33
CA GLU A 235 -6.37 -7.19 1.61
C GLU A 235 -5.00 -7.29 2.29
N GLU A 236 -4.38 -8.47 2.26
CA GLU A 236 -3.04 -8.68 2.82
C GLU A 236 -1.95 -8.00 1.98
N ILE A 237 -2.05 -8.06 0.64
CA ILE A 237 -1.11 -7.36 -0.27
C ILE A 237 -1.11 -5.86 -0.02
N SER A 238 -2.26 -5.28 0.31
CA SER A 238 -2.38 -3.85 0.63
C SER A 238 -1.76 -3.44 1.96
N LYS A 239 -1.45 -4.39 2.86
CA LYS A 239 -0.90 -4.09 4.19
C LYS A 239 0.58 -3.73 4.15
N ILE A 240 1.02 -3.09 5.22
CA ILE A 240 2.39 -2.68 5.47
C ILE A 240 2.83 -3.36 6.77
N ALA A 241 3.88 -4.16 6.67
CA ALA A 241 4.51 -4.83 7.79
C ALA A 241 5.45 -3.89 8.53
N VAL A 242 5.33 -3.86 9.85
CA VAL A 242 6.34 -3.29 10.75
C VAL A 242 7.21 -4.45 11.22
N VAL A 243 8.53 -4.29 11.08
CA VAL A 243 9.50 -5.37 11.31
C VAL A 243 10.67 -4.85 12.13
N ASP A 244 10.99 -5.49 13.26
CA ASP A 244 12.14 -5.14 14.12
C ASP A 244 13.35 -6.08 13.94
N LEU A 245 13.20 -7.12 13.12
CA LEU A 245 14.26 -8.07 12.77
C LEU A 245 14.94 -7.69 11.45
N PRO A 246 16.26 -7.90 11.32
CA PRO A 246 16.96 -7.73 10.06
C PRO A 246 16.44 -8.74 9.03
N ILE A 247 16.11 -8.27 7.83
CA ILE A 247 15.79 -9.14 6.69
C ILE A 247 17.08 -9.31 5.89
N ALA A 248 17.70 -10.49 6.00
CA ALA A 248 19.05 -10.75 5.52
C ALA A 248 19.27 -10.43 4.03
N ASP A 249 18.22 -10.56 3.22
CA ASP A 249 18.26 -10.38 1.76
C ASP A 249 17.91 -8.96 1.29
N LEU A 250 17.63 -8.03 2.22
CA LEU A 250 17.22 -6.65 1.89
C LEU A 250 18.19 -5.63 2.49
N SER A 251 18.59 -4.68 1.65
CA SER A 251 19.41 -3.53 2.05
C SER A 251 18.88 -2.26 1.40
N ALA A 252 18.96 -1.14 2.11
CA ALA A 252 18.47 0.13 1.57
C ALA A 252 19.28 0.55 0.33
N ASP A 253 18.60 1.08 -0.69
CA ASP A 253 19.20 1.66 -1.89
C ASP A 253 19.84 3.02 -1.60
N THR A 254 19.36 3.70 -0.57
CA THR A 254 19.83 5.03 -0.17
C THR A 254 20.29 5.04 1.28
N ASN A 255 21.19 5.96 1.62
CA ASN A 255 21.56 6.23 3.02
C ASN A 255 20.33 6.60 3.87
N GLU A 256 19.29 7.13 3.23
CA GLU A 256 18.04 7.48 3.87
C GLU A 256 17.14 6.28 4.16
N GLY A 257 17.50 5.07 3.74
CA GLY A 257 16.78 3.84 4.07
C GLY A 257 15.71 3.43 3.07
N ASP A 258 15.58 4.11 1.93
CA ASP A 258 14.57 3.71 0.94
C ASP A 258 14.90 2.36 0.33
N LEU A 259 13.85 1.56 0.15
CA LEU A 259 13.89 0.31 -0.58
C LEU A 259 12.99 0.44 -1.81
N MET A 260 13.61 0.51 -2.98
CA MET A 260 12.99 0.74 -4.27
C MET A 260 12.81 -0.57 -5.00
N ALA A 261 11.67 -0.76 -5.66
CA ALA A 261 11.46 -1.90 -6.55
C ALA A 261 12.31 -1.76 -7.81
N SER A 262 12.91 -2.87 -8.24
CA SER A 262 13.68 -2.99 -9.48
C SER A 262 12.93 -3.75 -10.54
N ASP A 263 13.40 -3.65 -11.78
CA ASP A 263 12.87 -4.39 -12.91
C ASP A 263 13.24 -5.88 -12.83
N GLY A 264 12.36 -6.71 -13.36
CA GLY A 264 12.44 -8.14 -13.47
C GLY A 264 13.42 -8.66 -14.51
N GLY A 265 13.59 -9.97 -14.55
CA GLY A 265 14.50 -10.65 -15.46
C GLY A 265 14.58 -12.16 -15.23
N GLY A 266 15.54 -12.80 -15.91
CA GLY A 266 15.82 -14.22 -15.78
C GLY A 266 14.93 -15.15 -16.62
N ILE A 267 13.83 -14.65 -17.20
CA ILE A 267 12.97 -15.39 -18.14
C ILE A 267 12.95 -14.74 -19.53
N ALA A 268 12.83 -15.58 -20.55
CA ALA A 268 12.59 -15.16 -21.92
C ALA A 268 11.14 -15.49 -22.30
N PHE A 269 10.38 -14.48 -22.69
CA PHE A 269 9.02 -14.69 -23.20
C PHE A 269 9.04 -15.00 -24.69
N VAL A 270 8.30 -16.04 -25.09
CA VAL A 270 8.24 -16.52 -26.46
C VAL A 270 6.77 -16.59 -26.88
N LEU A 271 6.42 -16.14 -28.09
CA LEU A 271 5.04 -16.28 -28.58
C LEU A 271 4.62 -17.76 -28.56
N ALA A 272 3.42 -18.06 -28.08
CA ALA A 272 2.96 -19.43 -27.81
C ALA A 272 3.14 -20.38 -29.00
N ARG A 273 2.83 -19.95 -30.23
CA ARG A 273 3.05 -20.74 -31.45
C ARG A 273 4.52 -21.15 -31.65
N HIS A 274 5.45 -20.25 -31.33
CA HIS A 274 6.89 -20.50 -31.47
C HIS A 274 7.44 -21.33 -30.30
N ALA A 275 6.70 -21.42 -29.20
CA ALA A 275 7.00 -22.30 -28.09
C ALA A 275 6.52 -23.75 -28.34
N GLY A 276 5.89 -24.05 -29.49
CA GLY A 276 5.38 -25.37 -29.83
C GLY A 276 4.26 -25.81 -28.89
N ARG A 277 3.42 -24.87 -28.46
CA ARG A 277 2.28 -25.14 -27.59
C ARG A 277 1.09 -25.56 -28.44
N ASP A 278 0.41 -26.63 -28.01
CA ASP A 278 -0.85 -27.05 -28.60
C ASP A 278 -2.01 -26.31 -27.93
N LEU A 279 -3.09 -26.12 -28.67
CA LEU A 279 -4.35 -25.60 -28.15
C LEU A 279 -5.14 -26.75 -27.52
N GLU A 280 -5.50 -26.59 -26.25
CA GLU A 280 -6.16 -27.62 -25.46
C GLU A 280 -7.43 -27.07 -24.78
N ASP A 281 -8.38 -27.97 -24.49
CA ASP A 281 -9.54 -27.65 -23.64
C ASP A 281 -9.03 -27.37 -22.22
N ILE A 282 -9.27 -26.17 -21.71
CA ILE A 282 -8.71 -25.72 -20.43
C ILE A 282 -9.37 -26.49 -19.28
N LYS A 283 -8.53 -27.08 -18.43
CA LYS A 283 -8.93 -27.74 -17.18
C LYS A 283 -8.15 -27.15 -16.03
N ILE A 284 -8.83 -26.87 -14.92
CA ILE A 284 -8.20 -26.31 -13.72
C ILE A 284 -7.47 -27.43 -13.00
N THR A 285 -6.18 -27.24 -12.77
CA THR A 285 -5.31 -28.24 -12.12
C THR A 285 -4.31 -27.56 -11.18
N ASP A 286 -3.76 -28.33 -10.24
CA ASP A 286 -2.68 -27.88 -9.37
C ASP A 286 -1.35 -27.87 -10.16
N PRO A 287 -0.38 -26.98 -9.81
CA PRO A 287 0.95 -27.05 -10.39
C PRO A 287 1.65 -28.35 -9.99
N LYS A 288 2.51 -28.86 -10.86
CA LYS A 288 3.26 -30.12 -10.64
C LYS A 288 4.41 -29.91 -9.65
N ALA A 289 5.00 -28.73 -9.63
CA ALA A 289 6.13 -28.37 -8.81
C ALA A 289 5.72 -27.43 -7.66
N LYS A 290 6.50 -27.47 -6.57
CA LYS A 290 6.34 -26.52 -5.48
C LYS A 290 6.89 -25.16 -5.88
N TRP A 291 6.12 -24.09 -5.66
CA TRP A 291 6.53 -22.73 -5.95
C TRP A 291 6.90 -21.95 -4.69
N VAL A 292 7.99 -21.19 -4.79
CA VAL A 292 8.47 -20.28 -3.73
C VAL A 292 8.78 -18.93 -4.36
N VAL A 293 8.35 -17.86 -3.71
CA VAL A 293 8.72 -16.50 -4.07
C VAL A 293 9.37 -15.86 -2.85
N SER A 294 10.49 -15.18 -3.05
CA SER A 294 11.22 -14.53 -1.96
C SER A 294 11.82 -13.21 -2.44
N PRO A 295 11.81 -12.18 -1.59
CA PRO A 295 12.38 -10.89 -1.93
C PRO A 295 13.91 -10.95 -1.90
N HIS A 296 14.57 -10.33 -2.88
CA HIS A 296 16.02 -10.20 -2.91
C HIS A 296 16.43 -8.86 -3.50
N MET A 297 17.59 -8.33 -3.09
CA MET A 297 18.24 -7.27 -3.86
C MET A 297 18.62 -7.77 -5.25
N ALA A 298 18.24 -7.03 -6.31
CA ALA A 298 18.52 -7.39 -7.70
C ALA A 298 20.01 -7.62 -7.97
N VAL A 299 20.89 -6.85 -7.31
CA VAL A 299 22.35 -6.99 -7.41
C VAL A 299 22.89 -8.34 -6.94
N ALA A 300 22.15 -9.07 -6.10
CA ALA A 300 22.54 -10.40 -5.63
C ALA A 300 22.24 -11.49 -6.68
N LEU A 301 21.49 -11.16 -7.73
CA LEU A 301 21.15 -12.06 -8.83
C LEU A 301 22.16 -11.88 -9.98
N GLU A 302 22.27 -12.89 -10.85
CA GLU A 302 23.31 -13.01 -11.89
C GLU A 302 23.32 -11.89 -12.98
N SER A 303 22.48 -10.86 -12.83
CA SER A 303 22.39 -9.67 -13.69
C SER A 303 22.70 -8.37 -12.92
N GLY A 304 23.96 -8.18 -12.51
CA GLY A 304 24.42 -7.07 -11.65
C GLY A 304 24.35 -5.64 -12.21
N SER A 305 23.29 -5.26 -12.94
CA SER A 305 23.12 -3.93 -13.54
C SER A 305 22.03 -3.06 -12.91
N THR A 306 21.12 -3.60 -12.09
CA THR A 306 20.02 -2.83 -11.50
C THR A 306 20.08 -2.81 -9.97
N SER A 307 19.77 -1.64 -9.38
CA SER A 307 19.60 -1.45 -7.93
C SER A 307 18.12 -1.65 -7.57
N GLY A 308 17.85 -2.09 -6.35
CA GLY A 308 16.50 -2.26 -5.82
C GLY A 308 16.13 -3.71 -5.49
N VAL A 309 14.94 -3.89 -4.93
CA VAL A 309 14.36 -5.18 -4.56
C VAL A 309 13.53 -5.76 -5.70
N VAL A 310 13.64 -7.07 -5.88
CA VAL A 310 12.83 -7.88 -6.79
C VAL A 310 12.26 -9.07 -6.04
N MET A 311 11.23 -9.69 -6.62
CA MET A 311 10.67 -10.95 -6.14
C MET A 311 11.24 -12.09 -6.97
N ALA A 312 12.14 -12.88 -6.41
CA ALA A 312 12.72 -14.03 -7.08
C ALA A 312 11.80 -15.26 -6.92
N ALA A 313 11.47 -15.90 -8.04
CA ALA A 313 10.60 -17.07 -8.06
C ALA A 313 11.39 -18.36 -8.34
N ARG A 314 11.07 -19.41 -7.59
CA ARG A 314 11.62 -20.76 -7.79
C ARG A 314 10.48 -21.74 -8.08
N CYS A 315 10.71 -22.58 -9.09
CA CYS A 315 9.86 -23.72 -9.42
C CYS A 315 10.61 -25.00 -9.05
N GLY A 316 10.15 -25.69 -8.00
CA GLY A 316 10.93 -26.73 -7.32
C GLY A 316 12.18 -26.13 -6.67
N THR A 317 13.36 -26.63 -7.05
CA THR A 317 14.66 -26.11 -6.57
C THR A 317 15.28 -25.05 -7.49
N ARG A 318 14.74 -24.92 -8.71
CA ARG A 318 15.31 -24.07 -9.76
C ARG A 318 14.80 -22.63 -9.64
N LEU A 319 15.72 -21.67 -9.63
CA LEU A 319 15.39 -20.26 -9.85
C LEU A 319 14.93 -20.11 -11.31
N VAL A 320 13.71 -19.62 -11.51
CA VAL A 320 13.14 -19.44 -12.86
C VAL A 320 13.32 -18.01 -13.35
N GLY A 321 13.28 -17.03 -12.45
CA GLY A 321 13.46 -15.62 -12.76
C GLY A 321 13.08 -14.75 -11.58
N TRP A 322 12.99 -13.45 -11.80
CA TRP A 322 12.54 -12.47 -10.82
C TRP A 322 11.71 -11.37 -11.50
N PHE A 323 10.86 -10.70 -10.73
CA PHE A 323 9.97 -9.66 -11.23
C PHE A 323 9.88 -8.48 -10.27
N ASN A 324 9.40 -7.35 -10.77
CA ASN A 324 9.12 -6.17 -9.97
C ASN A 324 7.92 -6.45 -9.03
N PRO A 325 8.08 -6.34 -7.68
CA PRO A 325 6.98 -6.59 -6.74
C PRO A 325 5.71 -5.78 -7.02
N LEU A 326 5.84 -4.55 -7.55
CA LEU A 326 4.70 -3.70 -7.86
C LEU A 326 3.84 -4.25 -8.99
N ALA A 327 4.41 -4.98 -9.94
CA ALA A 327 3.65 -5.57 -11.02
C ALA A 327 2.61 -6.57 -10.50
N ALA A 328 3.02 -7.43 -9.56
CA ALA A 328 2.11 -8.37 -8.90
C ALA A 328 1.10 -7.62 -8.01
N ASP A 329 1.58 -6.70 -7.17
CA ASP A 329 0.69 -5.94 -6.27
C ASP A 329 -0.40 -5.19 -7.03
N MET A 330 -0.05 -4.52 -8.12
CA MET A 330 -1.01 -3.79 -8.96
C MET A 330 -2.02 -4.73 -9.62
N ALA A 331 -1.61 -5.92 -10.05
CA ALA A 331 -2.53 -6.91 -10.60
C ALA A 331 -3.57 -7.35 -9.55
N PHE A 332 -3.15 -7.66 -8.33
CA PHE A 332 -4.08 -8.09 -7.27
C PHE A 332 -4.96 -6.97 -6.73
N LEU A 333 -4.47 -5.74 -6.67
CA LEU A 333 -5.21 -4.58 -6.16
C LEU A 333 -6.07 -3.89 -7.23
N GLY A 334 -5.88 -4.26 -8.48
CA GLY A 334 -6.48 -3.64 -9.66
C GLY A 334 -7.66 -4.43 -10.23
N PRO A 335 -8.03 -4.15 -11.49
CA PRO A 335 -9.14 -4.83 -12.15
C PRO A 335 -8.81 -6.28 -12.48
N ALA A 336 -7.53 -6.65 -12.66
CA ALA A 336 -7.06 -8.02 -12.92
C ALA A 336 -7.61 -9.05 -11.91
N TYR A 337 -7.78 -8.63 -10.66
CA TYR A 337 -8.45 -9.42 -9.64
C TYR A 337 -9.98 -9.27 -9.69
N LEU A 338 -10.70 -10.37 -9.88
CA LEU A 338 -12.17 -10.36 -9.94
C LEU A 338 -12.78 -10.20 -8.54
N LYS A 339 -13.44 -9.06 -8.30
CA LYS A 339 -14.14 -8.77 -7.04
C LYS A 339 -15.57 -9.31 -6.98
N GLU A 340 -16.25 -9.43 -8.12
CA GLU A 340 -17.67 -9.83 -8.20
C GLU A 340 -17.93 -10.80 -9.36
N TRP A 341 -18.86 -11.72 -9.12
CA TRP A 341 -19.26 -12.78 -10.05
C TRP A 341 -20.58 -12.44 -10.77
N ARG A 342 -20.67 -12.72 -12.08
CA ARG A 342 -21.94 -12.68 -12.83
C ARG A 342 -22.46 -14.10 -13.06
N SER A 343 -23.74 -14.32 -12.78
CA SER A 343 -24.38 -15.63 -12.66
C SER A 343 -24.83 -16.30 -13.97
N GLU A 344 -24.60 -15.69 -15.13
CA GLU A 344 -25.09 -16.18 -16.43
C GLU A 344 -23.97 -16.79 -17.28
N ILE A 345 -23.19 -17.71 -16.71
CA ILE A 345 -22.07 -18.33 -17.45
C ILE A 345 -22.43 -19.75 -17.88
N ASP A 346 -22.32 -20.00 -19.18
CA ASP A 346 -22.43 -21.32 -19.78
C ASP A 346 -21.21 -22.18 -19.39
N ARG A 347 -21.38 -22.99 -18.35
CA ARG A 347 -20.34 -23.89 -17.82
C ARG A 347 -20.00 -25.03 -18.79
N ASP A 348 -20.85 -25.29 -19.78
CA ASP A 348 -20.70 -26.38 -20.76
C ASP A 348 -19.96 -25.92 -22.03
N ALA A 349 -19.71 -24.62 -22.19
CA ALA A 349 -18.93 -24.07 -23.29
C ALA A 349 -17.46 -24.50 -23.21
N LYS A 350 -16.95 -25.10 -24.29
CA LYS A 350 -15.53 -25.43 -24.41
C LYS A 350 -14.69 -24.16 -24.48
N ARG A 351 -13.77 -24.00 -23.54
CA ARG A 351 -12.79 -22.90 -23.51
C ARG A 351 -11.43 -23.46 -23.93
N THR A 352 -10.89 -22.92 -25.02
CA THR A 352 -9.62 -23.38 -25.61
C THR A 352 -8.55 -22.32 -25.41
N GLY A 353 -7.34 -22.76 -25.06
CA GLY A 353 -6.16 -21.91 -24.92
C GLY A 353 -4.89 -22.74 -24.84
N PHE A 354 -3.73 -22.10 -24.70
CA PHE A 354 -2.48 -22.81 -24.45
C PHE A 354 -2.16 -22.83 -22.95
N GLU A 355 -1.63 -23.95 -22.48
CA GLU A 355 -1.18 -24.08 -21.09
C GLU A 355 0.26 -23.60 -20.93
N VAL A 356 0.51 -22.81 -19.88
CA VAL A 356 1.84 -22.43 -19.42
C VAL A 356 2.25 -23.43 -18.34
N ARG A 357 3.16 -24.35 -18.67
CA ARG A 357 3.51 -25.48 -17.82
C ARG A 357 4.71 -25.17 -16.92
N ASP A 358 4.84 -25.87 -15.79
CA ASP A 358 6.02 -25.80 -14.91
C ASP A 358 7.33 -26.01 -15.68
N GLU A 359 7.34 -26.88 -16.68
CA GLU A 359 8.50 -27.12 -17.53
C GLU A 359 8.90 -25.89 -18.37
N ASP A 360 7.95 -25.02 -18.74
CA ASP A 360 8.24 -23.76 -19.44
C ASP A 360 9.00 -22.80 -18.54
N TRP A 361 8.49 -22.61 -17.32
CA TRP A 361 9.11 -21.80 -16.28
C TRP A 361 10.50 -22.31 -15.96
N GLN A 362 10.64 -23.62 -15.73
CA GLN A 362 11.92 -24.25 -15.48
C GLN A 362 12.86 -24.12 -16.68
N SER A 363 12.38 -24.14 -17.92
CA SER A 363 13.26 -23.93 -19.08
C SER A 363 13.77 -22.49 -19.21
N GLY A 364 13.14 -21.53 -18.51
CA GLY A 364 13.36 -20.09 -18.66
C GLY A 364 12.76 -19.53 -19.96
N ARG A 365 11.95 -20.30 -20.68
CA ARG A 365 11.27 -19.88 -21.92
C ARG A 365 9.77 -20.03 -21.72
N VAL A 366 9.12 -18.91 -21.44
CA VAL A 366 7.71 -18.89 -21.03
C VAL A 366 6.84 -18.44 -22.21
N PRO A 367 5.79 -19.20 -22.58
CA PRO A 367 4.90 -18.79 -23.65
C PRO A 367 4.07 -17.55 -23.26
N ARG A 368 3.87 -16.64 -24.22
CA ARG A 368 2.97 -15.47 -24.11
C ARG A 368 1.92 -15.47 -25.24
N PRO A 369 0.80 -14.76 -25.08
CA PRO A 369 -0.24 -14.65 -26.11
C PRO A 369 0.31 -14.20 -27.46
N ASP A 370 -0.33 -14.69 -28.52
CA ASP A 370 -0.05 -14.28 -29.90
C ASP A 370 -1.31 -13.67 -30.53
N PRO A 371 -1.53 -12.33 -30.38
CA PRO A 371 -2.72 -11.65 -30.90
C PRO A 371 -2.92 -11.73 -32.41
N GLY A 372 -1.91 -12.20 -33.16
CA GLY A 372 -2.00 -12.37 -34.61
C GLY A 372 -2.32 -13.79 -35.06
N SER A 373 -2.57 -14.72 -34.13
CA SER A 373 -2.71 -16.15 -34.42
C SER A 373 -4.00 -16.72 -33.83
N ASP A 374 -4.84 -17.29 -34.69
CA ASP A 374 -6.14 -17.87 -34.30
C ASP A 374 -5.98 -18.91 -33.19
N GLY A 375 -6.69 -18.69 -32.08
CA GLY A 375 -6.71 -19.58 -30.91
C GLY A 375 -5.54 -19.40 -29.93
N TYR A 376 -4.48 -18.67 -30.28
CA TYR A 376 -3.30 -18.45 -29.42
C TYR A 376 -3.33 -17.11 -28.65
N GLY A 377 -4.48 -16.43 -28.63
CA GLY A 377 -4.68 -15.22 -27.85
C GLY A 377 -4.74 -15.45 -26.34
N PHE A 378 -4.93 -16.69 -25.87
CA PHE A 378 -5.23 -16.98 -24.46
C PHE A 378 -4.28 -18.02 -23.89
N GLY A 379 -3.53 -17.61 -22.87
CA GLY A 379 -2.67 -18.50 -22.08
C GLY A 379 -3.26 -18.78 -20.70
N VAL A 380 -3.02 -19.98 -20.16
CA VAL A 380 -3.49 -20.37 -18.83
C VAL A 380 -2.34 -20.87 -17.97
N VAL A 381 -2.19 -20.27 -16.80
CA VAL A 381 -1.29 -20.72 -15.74
C VAL A 381 -2.09 -21.52 -14.72
N GLN A 382 -1.74 -22.80 -14.55
CA GLN A 382 -2.39 -23.71 -13.61
C GLN A 382 -1.82 -23.52 -12.20
N SER A 383 -2.54 -22.78 -11.37
CA SER A 383 -2.05 -22.34 -10.05
C SER A 383 -2.99 -22.65 -8.90
N HIS A 384 -3.90 -23.61 -9.11
CA HIS A 384 -4.81 -24.06 -8.07
C HIS A 384 -4.03 -24.47 -6.81
N ASN A 385 -4.51 -24.04 -5.64
CA ASN A 385 -3.86 -24.20 -4.35
C ASN A 385 -2.41 -23.66 -4.23
N SER A 386 -1.95 -22.81 -5.16
CA SER A 386 -0.60 -22.24 -5.16
C SER A 386 -0.61 -20.71 -5.21
N PRO A 387 -0.83 -20.04 -4.07
CA PRO A 387 -0.73 -18.58 -3.96
C PRO A 387 0.60 -18.01 -4.48
N THR A 388 1.69 -18.75 -4.29
CA THR A 388 3.03 -18.33 -4.73
C THR A 388 3.18 -18.34 -6.24
N LEU A 389 2.64 -19.35 -6.94
CA LEU A 389 2.60 -19.34 -8.41
C LEU A 389 1.68 -18.24 -8.92
N ARG A 390 0.50 -18.05 -8.32
CA ARG A 390 -0.38 -16.93 -8.69
C ARG A 390 0.35 -15.60 -8.62
N TYR A 391 0.97 -15.32 -7.47
CA TYR A 391 1.74 -14.10 -7.27
C TYR A 391 2.91 -13.95 -8.25
N ALA A 392 3.67 -15.03 -8.49
CA ALA A 392 4.77 -15.02 -9.45
C ALA A 392 4.31 -14.76 -10.89
N ALA A 393 3.28 -15.47 -11.35
CA ALA A 393 2.76 -15.34 -12.70
C ALA A 393 2.16 -13.94 -12.93
N SER A 394 1.42 -13.40 -11.96
CA SER A 394 0.91 -12.03 -12.02
C SER A 394 2.04 -11.01 -12.13
N GLY A 395 3.14 -11.21 -11.39
CA GLY A 395 4.33 -10.38 -11.47
C GLY A 395 5.01 -10.45 -12.83
N PHE A 396 5.34 -11.65 -13.31
CA PHE A 396 6.04 -11.85 -14.57
C PHE A 396 5.27 -11.32 -15.79
N TYR A 397 3.98 -11.68 -15.91
CA TYR A 397 3.17 -11.24 -17.05
C TYR A 397 2.70 -9.80 -16.91
N GLY A 398 2.38 -9.35 -15.70
CA GLY A 398 2.00 -7.96 -15.44
C GLY A 398 3.14 -7.00 -15.75
N GLU A 399 4.38 -7.37 -15.41
CA GLU A 399 5.56 -6.55 -15.73
C GLU A 399 5.82 -6.43 -17.23
N LEU A 400 5.44 -7.44 -18.02
CA LEU A 400 5.51 -7.41 -19.49
C LEU A 400 4.38 -6.57 -20.12
N GLY A 401 3.43 -6.08 -19.32
CA GLY A 401 2.25 -5.36 -19.78
C GLY A 401 1.17 -6.26 -20.39
N GLU A 402 1.19 -7.56 -20.09
CA GLU A 402 0.11 -8.47 -20.53
C GLU A 402 -1.17 -8.22 -19.75
N GLU A 403 -2.32 -8.41 -20.41
CA GLU A 403 -3.61 -8.47 -19.71
C GLU A 403 -3.65 -9.74 -18.85
N VAL A 404 -3.63 -9.56 -17.54
CA VAL A 404 -3.70 -10.65 -16.57
C VAL A 404 -5.09 -10.67 -15.94
N VAL A 405 -5.69 -11.85 -15.84
CA VAL A 405 -6.92 -12.07 -15.07
C VAL A 405 -6.71 -13.19 -14.08
N ILE A 406 -7.00 -12.92 -12.81
CA ILE A 406 -6.72 -13.83 -11.70
C ILE A 406 -8.05 -14.42 -11.21
N ALA A 407 -8.14 -15.74 -11.27
CA ALA A 407 -9.18 -16.55 -10.65
C ALA A 407 -8.58 -17.38 -9.53
N ARG A 408 -9.27 -17.48 -8.40
CA ARG A 408 -8.83 -18.29 -7.25
C ARG A 408 -9.56 -19.60 -7.11
N SER A 409 -10.68 -19.74 -7.80
CA SER A 409 -11.57 -20.89 -7.74
C SER A 409 -12.06 -21.28 -9.13
N ALA A 410 -12.57 -22.51 -9.24
CA ALA A 410 -13.18 -23.00 -10.45
C ALA A 410 -14.41 -22.21 -10.88
N ASP A 411 -15.14 -21.63 -9.90
CA ASP A 411 -16.22 -20.72 -10.23
C ASP A 411 -15.64 -19.44 -10.84
N GLU A 412 -14.72 -18.74 -10.17
CA GLU A 412 -14.11 -17.49 -10.69
C GLU A 412 -13.46 -17.63 -12.09
N PHE A 413 -12.97 -18.83 -12.45
CA PHE A 413 -12.32 -19.10 -13.73
C PHE A 413 -13.14 -18.71 -14.95
N TYR A 414 -14.43 -19.04 -15.00
CA TYR A 414 -15.20 -18.79 -16.23
C TYR A 414 -15.43 -17.29 -16.44
N GLY A 415 -15.69 -16.54 -15.37
CA GLY A 415 -15.77 -15.08 -15.43
C GLY A 415 -14.43 -14.45 -15.81
N ALA A 416 -13.31 -15.05 -15.37
CA ALA A 416 -11.98 -14.64 -15.81
C ALA A 416 -11.80 -14.85 -17.31
N PHE A 417 -12.19 -16.02 -17.82
CA PHE A 417 -12.11 -16.36 -19.23
C PHE A 417 -12.96 -15.43 -20.09
N ASP A 418 -14.21 -15.20 -19.73
CA ASP A 418 -15.11 -14.31 -20.48
C ASP A 418 -14.55 -12.88 -20.56
N ARG A 419 -13.93 -12.40 -19.48
CA ARG A 419 -13.26 -11.11 -19.48
C ARG A 419 -12.06 -11.10 -20.41
N THR A 420 -11.19 -12.10 -20.33
CA THR A 420 -10.01 -12.17 -21.20
C THR A 420 -10.43 -12.29 -22.67
N GLU A 421 -11.46 -13.09 -22.97
CA GLU A 421 -12.05 -13.24 -24.30
C GLU A 421 -12.61 -11.92 -24.83
N ALA A 422 -13.27 -11.13 -23.98
CA ALA A 422 -13.76 -9.79 -24.35
C ALA A 422 -12.62 -8.81 -24.70
N GLN A 423 -11.41 -9.01 -24.16
CA GLN A 423 -10.20 -8.25 -24.53
C GLN A 423 -9.48 -8.83 -25.76
N GLY A 424 -9.91 -10.00 -26.24
CA GLY A 424 -9.33 -10.70 -27.39
C GLY A 424 -7.99 -11.39 -27.13
N GLN A 425 -7.36 -11.14 -25.97
CA GLN A 425 -6.12 -11.78 -25.55
C GLN A 425 -5.87 -11.66 -24.04
N GLY A 426 -4.98 -12.50 -23.52
CA GLY A 426 -4.39 -12.34 -22.19
C GLY A 426 -3.97 -13.65 -21.53
N ILE A 427 -3.58 -13.53 -20.27
CA ILE A 427 -3.18 -14.64 -19.40
C ILE A 427 -4.20 -14.81 -18.28
N LEU A 428 -4.73 -16.02 -18.16
CA LEU A 428 -5.55 -16.45 -17.04
C LEU A 428 -4.68 -17.18 -16.01
N ILE A 429 -4.84 -16.84 -14.75
CA ILE A 429 -4.14 -17.45 -13.62
C ILE A 429 -5.21 -18.09 -12.73
N THR A 430 -5.14 -19.41 -12.46
CA THR A 430 -6.25 -20.22 -11.88
C THR A 430 -6.11 -20.63 -10.41
#